data_AF-A0A431KV21-F1
#
_entry.id   AF-A0A431KV21-F1
#
_cell.length_a   1.000
_cell.length_b   1.000
_cell.length_c   1.000
_cell.angle_alpha   90.00
_cell.angle_beta   90.00
_cell.angle_gamma   90.00
#
_symmetry.space_group_name_H-M   'P 1'
#
loop_
_entity.id
_entity.type
_entity.pdbx_description
1 polymer ?
#
loop_
_entity_poly.entity_id
_entity_poly.type
_entity_poly.pdbx_seq_one_letter_code
_entity_poly.pdbx_strand_id
1 'polypeptide(L)'
;MRKIAFAATLLTFIGTAAWAQAPVPPASPASQVAADNARIRQDNRKLHADRTDLSADRQDLTRDKTDLANDRARRDRLQRAEDRAVAQGDAASAARLEKRREAEQRDIGHDKRDIAHDRKDVGHDEAKLAHDQAKKSHDVHKRNKDASKL
;
A
#
# COMPACT_ATOMS: atom_id res chain seq x y z
N MET A 1 64.26 -1.68 -2.34
CA MET A 1 65.15 -2.77 -1.91
C MET A 1 65.53 -2.58 -0.44
N ARG A 2 65.76 -3.69 0.29
CA ARG A 2 66.32 -3.84 1.66
C ARG A 2 65.27 -3.76 2.79
N LYS A 3 64.72 -4.88 3.30
CA LYS A 3 65.25 -5.98 4.18
C LYS A 3 65.39 -5.60 5.67
N ILE A 4 64.37 -6.00 6.46
CA ILE A 4 64.33 -6.71 7.77
C ILE A 4 65.45 -6.48 8.81
N ALA A 5 65.05 -6.14 10.06
CA ALA A 5 65.50 -6.73 11.34
C ALA A 5 64.61 -6.17 12.49
N PHE A 6 63.68 -6.94 13.07
CA PHE A 6 63.76 -7.78 14.29
C PHE A 6 63.91 -7.05 15.65
N ALA A 7 62.91 -7.35 16.50
CA ALA A 7 62.95 -7.53 17.95
C ALA A 7 62.97 -6.31 18.89
N ALA A 8 61.81 -6.07 19.52
CA ALA A 8 61.73 -5.84 20.96
C ALA A 8 60.38 -6.34 21.47
N THR A 9 60.38 -7.58 21.97
CA THR A 9 59.32 -8.15 22.80
C THR A 9 59.22 -7.35 24.09
N LEU A 10 58.15 -6.58 24.26
CA LEU A 10 57.73 -6.08 25.57
C LEU A 10 56.48 -6.85 26.01
N LEU A 11 56.73 -7.87 26.83
CA LEU A 11 55.74 -8.60 27.59
C LEU A 11 55.32 -7.72 28.78
N THR A 12 54.12 -7.13 28.76
CA THR A 12 53.49 -6.62 29.98
C THR A 12 51.98 -6.82 29.97
N PHE A 13 51.60 -7.78 30.81
CA PHE A 13 50.40 -7.84 31.63
C PHE A 13 49.00 -7.77 30.99
N ILE A 14 48.35 -8.92 31.09
CA ILE A 14 46.92 -9.18 31.10
C ILE A 14 46.19 -8.08 31.89
N GLY A 15 45.40 -7.29 31.18
CA GLY A 15 44.36 -6.45 31.73
C GLY A 15 43.07 -6.71 30.95
N THR A 16 42.51 -7.92 31.06
CA THR A 16 41.13 -8.14 30.65
C THR A 16 40.24 -7.33 31.58
N ALA A 17 39.97 -6.08 31.24
CA ALA A 17 38.80 -5.39 31.73
C ALA A 17 37.60 -6.13 31.13
N ALA A 18 37.15 -7.19 31.80
CA ALA A 18 35.81 -7.70 31.64
C ALA A 18 34.90 -6.59 32.13
N TRP A 19 34.50 -5.70 31.22
CA TRP A 19 33.38 -4.80 31.46
C TRP A 19 32.17 -5.71 31.65
N ALA A 20 31.88 -6.02 32.91
CA ALA A 20 30.63 -6.64 33.29
C ALA A 20 29.54 -5.67 32.81
N GLN A 21 28.88 -6.00 31.70
CA GLN A 21 27.62 -5.36 31.35
C GLN A 21 26.68 -5.66 32.53
N ALA A 22 26.51 -4.67 33.41
CA ALA A 22 25.50 -4.75 34.45
C ALA A 22 24.17 -5.07 33.75
N PRO A 23 23.42 -6.09 34.21
CA PRO A 23 22.14 -6.41 33.61
C PRO A 23 21.26 -5.17 33.67
N VAL A 24 20.84 -4.66 32.51
CA VAL A 24 19.82 -3.61 32.44
C VAL A 24 18.62 -4.11 33.23
N PRO A 25 18.17 -3.39 34.29
CA PRO A 25 17.06 -3.86 35.09
C PRO A 25 15.83 -4.00 34.17
N PRO A 26 15.07 -5.11 34.28
CA PRO A 26 13.87 -5.27 33.48
C PRO A 26 12.94 -4.07 33.71
N ALA A 27 12.40 -3.53 32.63
CA ALA A 27 11.47 -2.41 32.67
C ALA A 27 10.36 -2.71 33.69
N SER A 28 10.02 -1.75 34.55
CA SER A 28 8.93 -1.95 35.51
C SER A 28 7.62 -2.21 34.76
N PRO A 29 6.71 -3.04 35.26
CA PRO A 29 5.43 -3.30 34.60
C PRO A 29 4.67 -2.02 34.24
N ALA A 30 4.78 -0.96 35.06
CA ALA A 30 4.16 0.34 34.79
C ALA A 30 4.80 1.06 33.59
N SER A 31 6.13 1.00 33.47
CA SER A 31 6.85 1.57 32.32
C SER A 31 6.53 0.82 31.01
N GLN A 32 6.32 -0.51 31.09
CA GLN A 32 5.92 -1.31 29.94
C GLN A 32 4.51 -0.97 29.46
N VAL A 33 3.54 -0.85 30.37
CA VAL A 33 2.17 -0.43 30.03
C VAL A 33 2.15 0.98 29.41
N ALA A 34 2.99 1.90 29.91
CA ALA A 34 3.13 3.23 29.31
C ALA A 34 3.69 3.18 27.87
N ALA A 35 4.69 2.33 27.62
CA ALA A 35 5.24 2.12 26.29
C ALA A 35 4.23 1.49 25.33
N ASP A 36 3.49 0.47 25.77
CA ASP A 36 2.44 -0.17 24.97
C ASP A 36 1.32 0.81 24.63
N ASN A 37 0.91 1.67 25.57
CA ASN A 37 -0.06 2.73 25.32
C ASN A 37 0.43 3.73 24.25
N ALA A 38 1.71 4.07 24.22
CA ALA A 38 2.29 4.95 23.21
C ALA A 38 2.27 4.30 21.81
N ARG A 39 2.61 3.00 21.73
CA ARG A 39 2.55 2.21 20.49
C ARG A 39 1.13 2.09 19.96
N ILE A 40 0.16 1.71 20.80
CA ILE A 40 -1.25 1.62 20.42
C ILE A 40 -1.79 2.97 19.89
N ARG A 41 -1.37 4.10 20.50
CA ARG A 41 -1.72 5.44 19.97
C ARG A 41 -1.12 5.69 18.59
N GLN A 42 0.10 5.25 18.34
CA GLN A 42 0.73 5.35 17.01
C GLN A 42 -0.01 4.47 16.00
N ASP A 43 -0.34 3.23 16.34
CA ASP A 43 -1.07 2.32 15.46
C ASP A 43 -2.47 2.84 15.15
N ASN A 44 -3.16 3.45 16.13
CA ASN A 44 -4.42 4.13 15.86
C ASN A 44 -4.25 5.23 14.79
N ARG A 45 -3.22 6.08 14.88
CA ARG A 45 -2.98 7.13 13.86
C ARG A 45 -2.73 6.53 12.48
N LYS A 46 -1.93 5.46 12.39
CA LYS A 46 -1.66 4.76 11.12
C LYS A 46 -2.94 4.17 10.54
N LEU A 47 -3.71 3.41 11.33
CA LEU A 47 -5.00 2.85 10.91
C LEU A 47 -6.01 3.92 10.49
N HIS A 48 -5.94 5.13 11.05
CA HIS A 48 -6.77 6.24 10.59
C HIS A 48 -6.32 6.74 9.21
N ALA A 49 -5.01 6.92 8.99
CA ALA A 49 -4.46 7.28 7.69
C ALA A 49 -4.81 6.22 6.63
N ASP A 50 -4.53 4.94 6.91
CA ASP A 50 -4.82 3.83 5.99
C ASP A 50 -6.32 3.76 5.61
N ARG A 51 -7.22 4.09 6.54
CA ARG A 51 -8.67 4.17 6.25
C ARG A 51 -9.04 5.36 5.37
N THR A 52 -8.36 6.49 5.55
CA THR A 52 -8.57 7.68 4.72
C THR A 52 -8.11 7.40 3.30
N ASP A 53 -6.92 6.81 3.14
CA ASP A 53 -6.35 6.46 1.84
C ASP A 53 -7.26 5.44 1.12
N LEU A 54 -7.65 4.35 1.80
CA LEU A 54 -8.59 3.38 1.26
C LEU A 54 -9.94 4.00 0.85
N SER A 55 -10.40 5.01 1.59
CA SER A 55 -11.61 5.74 1.21
C SER A 55 -11.42 6.58 -0.05
N ALA A 56 -10.24 7.15 -0.27
CA ALA A 56 -9.90 7.87 -1.49
C ALA A 56 -9.83 6.91 -2.68
N ASP A 57 -9.14 5.79 -2.54
CA ASP A 57 -9.01 4.79 -3.61
C ASP A 57 -10.38 4.25 -4.05
N ARG A 58 -11.30 4.03 -3.09
CA ARG A 58 -12.69 3.64 -3.41
C ARG A 58 -13.47 4.73 -4.15
N GLN A 59 -13.20 6.00 -3.89
CA GLN A 59 -13.81 7.11 -4.63
C GLN A 59 -13.26 7.18 -6.06
N ASP A 60 -11.96 7.03 -6.23
CA ASP A 60 -11.31 7.03 -7.55
C ASP A 60 -11.82 5.87 -8.41
N LEU A 61 -11.85 4.65 -7.85
CA LEU A 61 -12.46 3.49 -8.49
C LEU A 61 -13.93 3.70 -8.86
N THR A 62 -14.65 4.55 -8.13
CA THR A 62 -16.03 4.90 -8.48
C THR A 62 -16.08 5.87 -9.66
N ARG A 63 -15.18 6.87 -9.70
CA ARG A 63 -15.03 7.79 -10.83
C ARG A 63 -14.65 7.04 -12.10
N ASP A 64 -13.67 6.15 -12.05
CA ASP A 64 -13.23 5.37 -13.21
C ASP A 64 -14.36 4.52 -13.78
N LYS A 65 -15.21 3.94 -12.93
CA LYS A 65 -16.41 3.21 -13.38
C LYS A 65 -17.42 4.11 -14.07
N THR A 66 -17.58 5.35 -13.60
CA THR A 66 -18.45 6.35 -14.24
C THR A 66 -17.88 6.76 -15.59
N ASP A 67 -16.58 7.00 -15.68
CA ASP A 67 -15.92 7.37 -16.94
C ASP A 67 -16.01 6.22 -17.96
N LEU A 68 -15.73 4.99 -17.54
CA LEU A 68 -15.96 3.80 -18.37
C LEU A 68 -17.42 3.67 -18.84
N ALA A 69 -18.41 4.09 -18.04
CA ALA A 69 -19.80 4.10 -18.48
C ALA A 69 -20.06 5.18 -19.54
N ASN A 70 -19.45 6.36 -19.38
CA ASN A 70 -19.53 7.45 -20.35
C ASN A 70 -18.89 7.07 -21.69
N ASP A 71 -17.75 6.40 -21.66
CA ASP A 71 -17.04 5.97 -22.88
C ASP A 71 -17.81 4.87 -23.61
N ARG A 72 -18.42 3.93 -22.89
CA ARG A 72 -19.38 2.98 -23.48
C ARG A 72 -20.54 3.72 -24.17
N ALA A 73 -21.12 4.73 -23.52
CA ALA A 73 -22.20 5.52 -24.11
C ALA A 73 -21.73 6.34 -25.33
N ARG A 74 -20.46 6.77 -25.36
CA ARG A 74 -19.84 7.41 -26.54
C ARG A 74 -19.69 6.42 -27.68
N ARG A 75 -19.16 5.22 -27.40
CA ARG A 75 -19.04 4.11 -28.37
C ARG A 75 -20.39 3.74 -28.98
N ASP A 76 -21.44 3.65 -28.16
CA ASP A 76 -22.80 3.36 -28.64
C ASP A 76 -23.41 4.49 -29.48
N ARG A 77 -23.01 5.75 -29.23
CA ARG A 77 -23.39 6.89 -30.09
C ARG A 77 -22.66 6.84 -31.43
N LEU A 78 -21.37 6.48 -31.43
CA LEU A 78 -20.58 6.30 -32.65
C LEU A 78 -21.15 5.16 -33.52
N GLN A 79 -21.49 4.01 -32.92
CA GLN A 79 -22.14 2.90 -33.64
C GLN A 79 -23.43 3.36 -34.32
N ARG A 80 -24.34 4.04 -33.60
CA ARG A 80 -25.59 4.52 -34.20
C ARG A 80 -25.38 5.54 -35.32
N ALA A 81 -24.33 6.35 -35.24
CA ALA A 81 -23.98 7.27 -36.31
C ALA A 81 -23.41 6.53 -37.52
N GLU A 82 -22.57 5.52 -37.30
CA GLU A 82 -22.01 4.62 -38.31
C GLU A 82 -23.14 3.91 -39.07
N ASP A 83 -24.08 3.30 -38.35
CA ASP A 83 -25.24 2.60 -38.93
C ASP A 83 -26.08 3.53 -39.83
N ARG A 84 -26.25 4.80 -39.42
CA ARG A 84 -26.95 5.81 -40.24
C ARG A 84 -26.18 6.17 -41.51
N ALA A 85 -24.86 6.34 -41.41
CA ALA A 85 -24.03 6.62 -42.57
C ALA A 85 -24.07 5.46 -43.58
N VAL A 86 -24.02 4.22 -43.09
CA VAL A 86 -24.21 3.01 -43.90
C VAL A 86 -25.58 3.00 -44.57
N ALA A 87 -26.65 3.26 -43.81
CA ALA A 87 -28.01 3.30 -44.35
C ALA A 87 -28.22 4.41 -45.42
N GLN A 88 -27.45 5.49 -45.34
CA GLN A 88 -27.44 6.57 -46.32
C GLN A 88 -26.52 6.31 -47.53
N GLY A 89 -25.76 5.22 -47.52
CA GLY A 89 -24.76 4.91 -48.55
C GLY A 89 -23.48 5.77 -48.46
N ASP A 90 -23.28 6.52 -47.36
CA ASP A 90 -22.07 7.31 -47.14
C ASP A 90 -20.96 6.45 -46.52
N ALA A 91 -20.32 5.66 -47.39
CA ALA A 91 -19.23 4.77 -47.01
C ALA A 91 -18.02 5.52 -46.40
N ALA A 92 -17.76 6.76 -46.84
CA ALA A 92 -16.64 7.54 -46.33
C ALA A 92 -16.87 7.98 -44.88
N SER A 93 -18.08 8.41 -44.54
CA SER A 93 -18.44 8.72 -43.15
C SER A 93 -18.51 7.46 -42.28
N ALA A 94 -19.06 6.36 -42.79
CA ALA A 94 -19.09 5.09 -42.08
C ALA A 94 -17.67 4.63 -41.68
N ALA A 95 -16.72 4.61 -42.62
CA ALA A 95 -15.33 4.21 -42.35
C ALA A 95 -14.62 5.13 -41.34
N ARG A 96 -14.95 6.44 -41.32
CA ARG A 96 -14.40 7.37 -40.31
C ARG A 96 -14.99 7.10 -38.92
N LEU A 97 -16.28 6.81 -38.84
CA LEU A 97 -16.97 6.52 -37.59
C LEU A 97 -16.54 5.17 -37.01
N GLU A 98 -16.36 4.16 -37.86
CA GLU A 98 -15.82 2.85 -37.49
C GLU A 98 -14.44 3.01 -36.82
N LYS A 99 -13.50 3.71 -37.47
CA LYS A 99 -12.16 3.97 -36.89
C LYS A 99 -12.22 4.66 -35.53
N ARG A 100 -13.14 5.61 -35.35
CA ARG A 100 -13.36 6.29 -34.07
C ARG A 100 -13.94 5.33 -33.02
N ARG A 101 -14.92 4.51 -33.41
CA ARG A 101 -15.55 3.51 -32.54
C ARG A 101 -14.54 2.45 -32.11
N GLU A 102 -13.64 2.03 -32.99
CA GLU A 102 -12.55 1.11 -32.66
C GLU A 102 -11.53 1.72 -31.70
N ALA A 103 -11.19 3.00 -31.86
CA ALA A 103 -10.34 3.71 -30.91
C ALA A 103 -10.99 3.73 -29.52
N GLU A 104 -12.26 4.15 -29.45
CA GLU A 104 -13.04 4.12 -28.21
C GLU A 104 -13.08 2.72 -27.58
N GLN A 105 -13.22 1.68 -28.40
CA GLN A 105 -13.27 0.30 -27.93
C GLN A 105 -11.92 -0.17 -27.36
N ARG A 106 -10.80 0.34 -27.86
CA ARG A 106 -9.47 0.10 -27.30
C ARG A 106 -9.33 0.79 -25.95
N ASP A 107 -9.70 2.06 -25.86
CA ASP A 107 -9.62 2.86 -24.63
C ASP A 107 -10.47 2.24 -23.51
N ILE A 108 -11.73 1.89 -23.80
CA ILE A 108 -12.60 1.10 -22.90
C ILE A 108 -11.92 -0.20 -22.42
N GLY A 109 -11.11 -0.82 -23.28
CA GLY A 109 -10.34 -2.01 -22.96
C GLY A 109 -9.20 -1.74 -21.99
N HIS A 110 -8.54 -0.59 -22.09
CA HIS A 110 -7.54 -0.11 -21.14
C HIS A 110 -8.18 0.19 -19.78
N ASP A 111 -9.24 1.02 -19.74
CA ASP A 111 -9.89 1.40 -18.49
C ASP A 111 -10.42 0.18 -17.72
N LYS A 112 -10.94 -0.82 -18.44
CA LYS A 112 -11.38 -2.09 -17.82
C LYS A 112 -10.24 -2.83 -17.12
N ARG A 113 -9.03 -2.81 -17.68
CA ARG A 113 -7.86 -3.45 -17.08
C ARG A 113 -7.40 -2.65 -15.88
N ASP A 114 -7.33 -1.34 -16.00
CA ASP A 114 -6.88 -0.46 -14.93
C ASP A 114 -7.82 -0.57 -13.73
N ILE A 115 -9.14 -0.46 -13.94
CA ILE A 115 -10.16 -0.71 -12.90
C ILE A 115 -10.04 -2.11 -12.27
N ALA A 116 -9.61 -3.13 -13.02
CA ALA A 116 -9.41 -4.46 -12.47
C ALA A 116 -8.17 -4.53 -11.57
N HIS A 117 -7.09 -3.81 -11.92
CA HIS A 117 -5.92 -3.64 -11.09
C HIS A 117 -6.25 -2.85 -9.82
N ASP A 118 -6.92 -1.71 -9.93
CA ASP A 118 -7.28 -0.86 -8.79
C ASP A 118 -8.18 -1.61 -7.79
N ARG A 119 -9.13 -2.42 -8.29
CA ARG A 119 -9.93 -3.31 -7.43
C ARG A 119 -9.10 -4.29 -6.63
N LYS A 120 -8.04 -4.82 -7.24
CA LYS A 120 -7.14 -5.78 -6.58
C LYS A 120 -6.31 -5.08 -5.51
N ASP A 121 -5.83 -3.88 -5.81
CA ASP A 121 -5.01 -3.09 -4.90
C ASP A 121 -5.84 -2.64 -3.69
N VAL A 122 -7.04 -2.11 -3.92
CA VAL A 122 -8.03 -1.83 -2.86
C VAL A 122 -8.29 -3.06 -2.00
N GLY A 123 -8.45 -4.23 -2.62
CA GLY A 123 -8.65 -5.49 -1.88
C GLY A 123 -7.43 -5.90 -1.04
N HIS A 124 -6.22 -5.62 -1.52
CA HIS A 124 -4.99 -5.85 -0.76
C HIS A 124 -4.87 -4.91 0.44
N ASP A 125 -5.19 -3.63 0.24
CA ASP A 125 -5.16 -2.62 1.30
C ASP A 125 -6.22 -2.87 2.37
N GLU A 126 -7.40 -3.33 1.98
CA GLU A 126 -8.43 -3.83 2.91
C GLU A 126 -7.92 -4.98 3.78
N ALA A 127 -7.26 -5.96 3.16
CA ALA A 127 -6.72 -7.11 3.88
C ALA A 127 -5.60 -6.70 4.85
N LYS A 128 -4.71 -5.79 4.41
CA LYS A 128 -3.64 -5.24 5.25
C LYS A 128 -4.21 -4.45 6.44
N LEU A 129 -5.19 -3.59 6.20
CA LEU A 129 -5.88 -2.83 7.23
C LEU A 129 -6.55 -3.76 8.26
N ALA A 130 -7.21 -4.82 7.82
CA ALA A 130 -7.83 -5.80 8.69
C ALA A 130 -6.79 -6.51 9.57
N HIS A 131 -5.65 -6.90 8.99
CA HIS A 131 -4.55 -7.51 9.72
C HIS A 131 -3.92 -6.57 10.75
N ASP A 132 -3.69 -5.30 10.39
CA ASP A 132 -3.12 -4.31 11.31
C ASP A 132 -4.10 -3.98 12.45
N GLN A 133 -5.40 -3.99 12.16
CA GLN A 133 -6.44 -3.88 13.17
C GLN A 133 -6.45 -5.09 14.14
N ALA A 134 -6.24 -6.30 13.63
CA ALA A 134 -6.12 -7.51 14.45
C ALA A 134 -4.88 -7.47 15.35
N LYS A 135 -3.72 -7.06 14.81
CA LYS A 135 -2.49 -6.85 15.59
C LYS A 135 -2.68 -5.86 16.72
N LYS A 136 -3.27 -4.69 16.42
CA LYS A 136 -3.56 -3.69 17.45
C LYS A 136 -4.50 -4.27 18.53
N SER A 137 -5.51 -5.04 18.16
CA SER A 137 -6.41 -5.68 19.12
C SER A 137 -5.65 -6.62 20.07
N HIS A 138 -4.71 -7.40 19.53
CA HIS A 138 -3.83 -8.26 20.33
C HIS A 138 -2.95 -7.44 21.28
N ASP A 139 -2.33 -6.36 20.80
CA ASP A 139 -1.49 -5.48 21.61
C ASP A 139 -2.28 -4.80 22.73
N VAL A 140 -3.51 -4.37 22.44
CA VAL A 140 -4.44 -3.84 23.44
C VAL A 140 -4.75 -4.89 24.50
N HIS A 141 -5.02 -6.14 24.11
CA HIS A 141 -5.31 -7.22 25.04
C HIS A 141 -4.11 -7.53 25.94
N LYS A 142 -2.90 -7.63 25.36
CA LYS A 142 -1.66 -7.84 26.10
C LYS A 142 -1.42 -6.72 27.11
N ARG A 143 -1.52 -5.47 26.66
CA ARG A 143 -1.37 -4.28 27.52
C ARG A 143 -2.38 -4.30 28.68
N ASN A 144 -3.63 -4.68 28.43
CA ASN A 144 -4.66 -4.79 29.48
C ASN A 144 -4.30 -5.87 30.52
N LYS A 145 -3.77 -7.01 30.07
CA LYS A 145 -3.31 -8.10 30.94
C LYS A 145 -2.09 -7.69 31.78
N ASP A 146 -1.20 -6.87 31.25
CA ASP A 146 -0.05 -6.38 32.01
C ASP A 146 -0.45 -5.26 32.98
N ALA A 147 -1.42 -4.41 32.58
CA ALA A 147 -2.00 -3.39 33.45
C ALA A 147 -2.78 -3.99 34.64
N SER A 148 -3.38 -5.17 34.50
CA SER A 148 -4.09 -5.84 35.61
C SER A 148 -3.17 -6.45 36.66
N LYS A 149 -1.85 -6.42 36.45
CA LYS A 149 -0.84 -6.93 37.39
C LYS A 149 -0.13 -5.80 38.16
N LEU A 150 -0.51 -4.55 37.90
CA LEU A 150 -0.10 -3.36 38.63
C LEU A 150 -0.97 -3.16 39.86
#